data_AF-A0A9X2K448-F1
#
_entry.id   AF-A0A9X2K448-F1
#
_cell.length_a   1.000
_cell.length_b   1.000
_cell.length_c   1.000
_cell.angle_alpha   90.00
_cell.angle_beta   90.00
_cell.angle_gamma   90.00
#
_symmetry.space_group_name_H-M   'P 1'
#
loop_
_entity.id
_entity.type
_entity.pdbx_description
1 polymer ?
#
loop_
_entity_poly.entity_id
_entity_poly.type
_entity_poly.pdbx_seq_one_letter_code
_entity_poly.pdbx_strand_id
1 'polypeptide(L)'
;MNPRKRRVPLLVAGLAVIAAASAACATGDQSGRSTAERQAEIAAKSRQVMPFDLERTTHRFAKTGTGGEQTVTAEDPADAQQIALIRRHLSEEVTRFGKGDFGDPASIHGGEMPGLRELSAGHDRIDVRYTEAASGARITYTTADASLIKALHAWFDAQVSDHGPHAEHG
;
A
#
# COMPACT_ATOMS: atom_id res chain seq x y z
N MET A 1 -34.60 71.07 63.99
CA MET A 1 -33.78 70.35 62.99
C MET A 1 -33.74 68.88 63.40
N ASN A 2 -34.51 68.02 62.73
CA ASN A 2 -34.60 66.58 63.04
C ASN A 2 -34.13 65.74 61.83
N PRO A 3 -33.42 64.62 62.07
CA PRO A 3 -32.80 63.82 61.02
C PRO A 3 -33.79 62.83 60.40
N ARG A 4 -33.76 62.71 59.06
CA ARG A 4 -34.56 61.73 58.31
C ARG A 4 -33.86 60.38 58.23
N LYS A 5 -34.56 59.33 58.65
CA LYS A 5 -34.23 57.93 58.39
C LYS A 5 -35.33 57.28 57.54
N ARG A 6 -34.85 56.39 56.68
CA ARG A 6 -35.47 55.20 56.06
C ARG A 6 -36.12 55.34 54.68
N ARG A 7 -35.81 54.27 53.94
CA ARG A 7 -35.89 53.99 52.49
C ARG A 7 -37.23 53.35 52.13
N VAL A 8 -37.50 53.25 50.81
CA VAL A 8 -38.29 52.26 50.01
C VAL A 8 -38.70 53.00 48.71
N PRO A 9 -38.73 52.40 47.48
CA PRO A 9 -39.23 51.07 47.18
C PRO A 9 -38.43 50.16 46.22
N LEU A 10 -38.90 48.90 46.21
CA LEU A 10 -38.75 47.86 45.18
C LEU A 10 -39.09 48.39 43.77
N LEU A 11 -38.44 47.81 42.74
CA LEU A 11 -39.13 47.28 41.57
C LEU A 11 -38.23 46.32 40.77
N VAL A 12 -38.91 45.37 40.16
CA VAL A 12 -38.52 44.15 39.44
C VAL A 12 -37.88 44.45 38.08
N ALA A 13 -37.15 43.46 37.55
CA ALA A 13 -36.75 43.18 36.14
C ALA A 13 -35.22 43.18 35.95
N GLY A 14 -34.59 42.27 35.23
CA GLY A 14 -35.09 41.17 34.41
C GLY A 14 -33.93 40.25 34.02
N LEU A 15 -34.29 39.09 33.46
CA LEU A 15 -33.42 38.08 32.87
C LEU A 15 -32.34 38.72 31.97
N ALA A 16 -31.06 38.36 32.19
CA ALA A 16 -30.00 38.55 31.21
C ALA A 16 -29.39 37.19 30.88
N VAL A 17 -29.64 36.76 29.65
CA VAL A 17 -29.02 35.63 28.96
C VAL A 17 -27.59 36.00 28.60
N ILE A 18 -26.61 35.14 28.91
CA ILE A 18 -25.38 35.02 28.11
C ILE A 18 -25.06 33.53 27.95
N ALA A 19 -25.20 33.05 26.72
CA ALA A 19 -24.71 31.77 26.23
C ALA A 19 -23.19 31.82 26.01
N ALA A 20 -22.48 30.69 26.21
CA ALA A 20 -21.50 30.11 25.26
C ALA A 20 -20.52 29.12 25.92
N ALA A 21 -19.92 28.30 25.03
CA ALA A 21 -18.81 27.34 25.15
C ALA A 21 -19.24 25.90 25.46
N SER A 22 -19.62 25.07 24.49
CA SER A 22 -18.82 24.48 23.37
C SER A 22 -17.59 23.73 23.85
N ALA A 23 -17.67 22.40 23.93
CA ALA A 23 -16.57 21.47 23.63
C ALA A 23 -17.01 20.02 23.89
N ALA A 24 -17.35 19.29 22.82
CA ALA A 24 -16.98 17.88 22.62
C ALA A 24 -17.51 17.41 21.26
N CYS A 25 -17.01 18.00 20.17
CA CYS A 25 -16.98 17.28 18.91
C CYS A 25 -15.95 16.17 19.08
N ALA A 26 -16.41 14.94 19.27
CA ALA A 26 -15.56 13.77 19.14
C ALA A 26 -15.18 13.64 17.66
N THR A 27 -14.13 14.35 17.25
CA THR A 27 -13.43 14.07 15.99
C THR A 27 -12.53 12.85 16.25
N GLY A 28 -13.10 11.67 16.14
CA GLY A 28 -12.33 10.46 15.92
C GLY A 28 -11.84 10.44 14.48
N ASP A 29 -10.77 11.18 14.20
CA ASP A 29 -10.02 11.03 12.95
C ASP A 29 -8.86 10.06 13.18
N GLN A 30 -9.07 8.81 12.79
CA GLN A 30 -8.04 7.86 12.40
C GLN A 30 -8.60 7.08 11.22
N SER A 31 -8.35 7.58 10.01
CA SER A 31 -8.68 6.92 8.75
C SER A 31 -7.88 5.62 8.60
N GLY A 32 -8.35 4.55 9.24
CA GLY A 32 -7.92 3.19 8.96
C GLY A 32 -8.88 2.58 7.95
N ARG A 33 -8.53 2.62 6.65
CA ARG A 33 -9.23 1.77 5.67
C ARG A 33 -9.11 0.33 6.14
N SER A 34 -10.20 -0.43 6.04
CA SER A 34 -10.14 -1.87 6.26
C SER A 34 -9.21 -2.52 5.24
N THR A 35 -8.66 -3.69 5.59
CA THR A 35 -7.84 -4.49 4.68
C THR A 35 -8.58 -4.78 3.36
N ALA A 36 -9.88 -5.03 3.42
CA ALA A 36 -10.71 -5.28 2.23
C ALA A 36 -10.81 -4.05 1.32
N GLU A 37 -11.01 -2.86 1.88
CA GLU A 37 -11.03 -1.60 1.09
C GLU A 37 -9.68 -1.31 0.45
N ARG A 38 -8.58 -1.55 1.19
CA ARG A 38 -7.21 -1.44 0.66
C ARG A 38 -7.02 -2.40 -0.52
N GLN A 39 -7.34 -3.69 -0.36
CA GLN A 39 -7.18 -4.69 -1.40
C GLN A 39 -8.05 -4.40 -2.64
N ALA A 40 -9.28 -3.90 -2.46
CA ALA A 40 -10.14 -3.50 -3.57
C ALA A 40 -9.55 -2.31 -4.37
N GLU A 41 -8.97 -1.32 -3.68
CA GLU A 41 -8.25 -0.21 -4.32
C GLU A 41 -7.02 -0.69 -5.10
N ILE A 42 -6.22 -1.57 -4.48
CA ILE A 42 -5.06 -2.18 -5.12
C ILE A 42 -5.49 -2.94 -6.37
N ALA A 43 -6.51 -3.79 -6.30
CA ALA A 43 -7.03 -4.52 -7.46
C ALA A 43 -7.49 -3.56 -8.58
N ALA A 44 -8.09 -2.41 -8.24
CA ALA A 44 -8.48 -1.41 -9.23
C ALA A 44 -7.29 -0.73 -9.92
N LYS A 45 -6.22 -0.40 -9.17
CA LYS A 45 -4.99 0.18 -9.73
C LYS A 45 -4.17 -0.83 -10.52
N SER A 46 -4.09 -2.06 -10.02
CA SER A 46 -3.44 -3.20 -10.67
C SER A 46 -3.91 -3.38 -12.11
N ARG A 47 -5.22 -3.29 -12.37
CA ARG A 47 -5.80 -3.40 -13.73
C ARG A 47 -5.35 -2.30 -14.71
N GLN A 48 -4.78 -1.20 -14.23
CA GLN A 48 -4.26 -0.11 -15.07
C GLN A 48 -2.78 -0.29 -15.40
N VAL A 49 -2.05 -1.07 -14.60
CA VAL A 49 -0.59 -1.22 -14.66
C VAL A 49 -0.20 -2.59 -15.19
N MET A 50 -0.84 -3.64 -14.68
CA MET A 50 -0.61 -5.02 -15.11
C MET A 50 -1.50 -5.33 -16.32
N PRO A 51 -0.92 -5.69 -17.48
CA PRO A 51 -1.66 -5.83 -18.72
C PRO A 51 -2.40 -7.18 -18.84
N PHE A 52 -2.46 -7.98 -17.78
CA PHE A 52 -3.12 -9.28 -17.70
C PHE A 52 -4.26 -9.26 -16.67
N ASP A 53 -5.20 -10.19 -16.80
CA ASP A 53 -6.32 -10.30 -15.87
C ASP A 53 -5.86 -10.80 -14.49
N LEU A 54 -5.91 -9.93 -13.49
CA LEU A 54 -5.51 -10.22 -12.12
C LEU A 54 -6.30 -11.39 -11.51
N GLU A 55 -7.58 -11.53 -11.85
CA GLU A 55 -8.46 -12.58 -11.32
C GLU A 55 -8.12 -13.97 -11.87
N ARG A 56 -7.26 -14.05 -12.90
CA ARG A 56 -6.83 -15.29 -13.54
C ARG A 56 -5.32 -15.49 -13.43
N THR A 57 -4.74 -14.91 -12.39
CA THR A 57 -3.30 -15.00 -12.09
C THR A 57 -3.05 -15.20 -10.61
N THR A 58 -1.92 -15.84 -10.33
CA THR A 58 -1.37 -15.92 -8.97
C THR A 58 0.02 -15.30 -8.97
N HIS A 59 0.25 -14.39 -8.02
CA HIS A 59 1.56 -13.83 -7.71
C HIS A 59 2.14 -14.57 -6.51
N ARG A 60 3.27 -15.23 -6.67
CA ARG A 60 3.96 -15.95 -5.60
C ARG A 60 5.25 -15.26 -5.25
N PHE A 61 5.42 -14.90 -3.98
CA PHE A 61 6.62 -14.23 -3.47
C PHE A 61 7.34 -15.12 -2.47
N ALA A 62 8.47 -15.69 -2.88
CA ALA A 62 9.29 -16.58 -2.06
C ALA A 62 10.53 -15.86 -1.56
N LYS A 63 10.74 -15.83 -0.24
CA LYS A 63 11.95 -15.26 0.36
C LYS A 63 13.07 -16.29 0.32
N THR A 64 14.29 -15.86 0.01
CA THR A 64 15.49 -16.71 0.08
C THR A 64 16.53 -16.09 1.01
N GLY A 65 17.54 -16.87 1.42
CA GLY A 65 18.63 -16.36 2.26
C GLY A 65 19.52 -15.32 1.56
N THR A 66 19.42 -15.18 0.24
CA THR A 66 20.21 -14.25 -0.58
C THR A 66 19.35 -13.24 -1.34
N GLY A 67 18.05 -13.15 -1.03
CA GLY A 67 17.11 -12.25 -1.68
C GLY A 67 15.71 -12.85 -1.76
N GLY A 68 15.19 -13.07 -2.97
CA GLY A 68 13.86 -13.64 -3.17
C GLY A 68 13.50 -13.94 -4.62
N GLU A 69 12.37 -14.62 -4.82
CA GLU A 69 11.77 -14.90 -6.13
C GLU A 69 10.33 -14.40 -6.18
N GLN A 70 10.00 -13.63 -7.22
CA GLN A 70 8.63 -13.29 -7.62
C GLN A 70 8.28 -14.18 -8.81
N THR A 71 7.20 -14.96 -8.70
CA THR A 71 6.67 -15.76 -9.81
C THR A 71 5.25 -15.31 -10.09
N VAL A 72 4.91 -15.07 -11.35
CA VAL A 72 3.53 -14.77 -11.76
C VAL A 72 3.11 -15.82 -12.78
N THR A 73 1.98 -16.45 -12.54
CA THR A 73 1.45 -17.53 -13.39
C THR A 73 -0.03 -17.31 -13.70
N ALA A 74 -0.43 -17.66 -14.92
CA ALA A 74 -1.83 -17.84 -15.27
C ALA A 74 -2.39 -19.08 -14.56
N GLU A 75 -3.64 -19.01 -14.12
CA GLU A 75 -4.33 -20.14 -13.49
C GLU A 75 -4.63 -21.27 -14.50
N ASP A 76 -4.98 -20.90 -15.73
CA ASP A 76 -5.14 -21.84 -16.83
C ASP A 76 -3.82 -21.96 -17.62
N PRO A 77 -3.12 -23.11 -17.59
CA PRO A 77 -1.90 -23.32 -18.36
C PRO A 77 -2.11 -23.29 -19.88
N ALA A 78 -3.35 -23.39 -20.37
CA ALA A 78 -3.68 -23.28 -21.79
C ALA A 78 -3.95 -21.85 -22.24
N ASP A 79 -4.03 -20.88 -21.33
CA ASP A 79 -4.27 -19.47 -21.67
C ASP A 79 -3.00 -18.79 -22.19
N ALA A 80 -2.70 -19.05 -23.46
CA ALA A 80 -1.53 -18.48 -24.13
C ALA A 80 -1.51 -16.94 -24.13
N GLN A 81 -2.69 -16.28 -24.08
CA GLN A 81 -2.76 -14.83 -24.04
C GLN A 81 -2.31 -14.29 -22.68
N GLN A 82 -2.84 -14.81 -21.57
CA GLN A 82 -2.41 -14.44 -20.22
C GLN A 82 -0.92 -14.71 -20.04
N ILE A 83 -0.45 -15.88 -20.43
CA ILE A 83 0.96 -16.28 -20.30
C ILE A 83 1.86 -15.28 -21.04
N ALA A 84 1.50 -14.89 -22.27
CA ALA A 84 2.27 -13.92 -23.05
C ALA A 84 2.27 -12.52 -22.40
N LEU A 85 1.14 -12.08 -21.85
CA LEU A 85 1.01 -10.80 -21.16
C LEU A 85 1.87 -10.75 -19.88
N ILE A 86 1.84 -11.82 -19.08
CA ILE A 86 2.65 -11.98 -17.87
C ILE A 86 4.14 -11.93 -18.23
N ARG A 87 4.58 -12.73 -19.21
CA ARG A 87 5.99 -12.79 -19.63
C ARG A 87 6.49 -11.43 -20.11
N ARG A 88 5.70 -10.74 -20.93
CA ARG A 88 6.05 -9.39 -21.41
C ARG A 88 6.20 -8.43 -20.24
N HIS A 89 5.22 -8.39 -19.34
CA HIS A 89 5.24 -7.49 -18.19
C HIS A 89 6.46 -7.73 -17.28
N LEU A 90 6.73 -8.99 -16.91
CA LEU A 90 7.87 -9.32 -16.04
C LEU A 90 9.22 -9.03 -16.72
N SER A 91 9.33 -9.19 -18.04
CA SER A 91 10.53 -8.80 -18.79
C SER A 91 10.77 -7.29 -18.75
N GLU A 92 9.71 -6.48 -18.81
CA GLU A 92 9.78 -5.03 -18.67
C GLU A 92 10.13 -4.61 -17.23
N GLU A 93 9.54 -5.26 -16.23
CA GLU A 93 9.87 -5.07 -14.82
C GLU A 93 11.35 -5.32 -14.53
N VAL A 94 11.94 -6.44 -15.00
CA VAL A 94 13.38 -6.71 -14.81
C VAL A 94 14.26 -5.58 -15.36
N THR A 95 13.90 -5.03 -16.53
CA THR A 95 14.65 -3.92 -17.13
C THR A 95 14.59 -2.64 -16.30
N ARG A 96 13.43 -2.35 -15.71
CA ARG A 96 13.22 -1.15 -14.86
C ARG A 96 13.83 -1.32 -13.48
N PHE A 97 13.59 -2.46 -12.82
CA PHE A 97 14.14 -2.76 -11.50
C PHE A 97 15.67 -2.78 -11.50
N GLY A 98 16.31 -3.28 -12.57
CA GLY A 98 17.77 -3.19 -12.73
C GLY A 98 18.31 -1.74 -12.77
N LYS A 99 17.45 -0.75 -13.05
CA LYS A 99 17.76 0.69 -13.06
C LYS A 99 17.21 1.43 -11.82
N GLY A 100 16.68 0.70 -10.84
CA GLY A 100 16.08 1.27 -9.64
C GLY A 100 14.71 1.92 -9.88
N ASP A 101 14.12 1.70 -11.06
CA ASP A 101 12.80 2.20 -11.39
C ASP A 101 11.73 1.22 -10.91
N PHE A 102 11.17 1.48 -9.73
CA PHE A 102 10.04 0.78 -9.15
C PHE A 102 8.72 1.56 -9.30
N GLY A 103 8.60 2.36 -10.38
CA GLY A 103 7.43 3.21 -10.64
C GLY A 103 6.12 2.44 -10.72
N ASP A 104 6.11 1.27 -11.35
CA ASP A 104 4.92 0.41 -11.46
C ASP A 104 4.42 -0.02 -10.06
N PRO A 105 5.22 -0.69 -9.20
CA PRO A 105 4.83 -0.95 -7.82
C PRO A 105 4.39 0.30 -7.05
N ALA A 106 5.13 1.41 -7.16
CA ALA A 106 4.78 2.65 -6.46
C ALA A 106 3.42 3.22 -6.90
N SER A 107 3.06 3.07 -8.18
CA SER A 107 1.78 3.55 -8.71
C SER A 107 0.58 2.73 -8.22
N ILE A 108 0.79 1.44 -7.95
CA ILE A 108 -0.24 0.54 -7.41
C ILE A 108 -0.33 0.71 -5.89
N HIS A 109 0.79 0.56 -5.19
CA HIS A 109 0.84 0.39 -3.72
C HIS A 109 1.08 1.69 -2.95
N GLY A 110 1.50 2.75 -3.64
CA GLY A 110 1.99 3.99 -3.06
C GLY A 110 3.52 3.96 -2.87
N GLY A 111 4.15 5.13 -2.97
CA GLY A 111 5.61 5.27 -2.86
C GLY A 111 6.19 4.89 -1.48
N GLU A 112 5.34 4.85 -0.45
CA GLU A 112 5.73 4.46 0.91
C GLU A 112 5.58 2.95 1.20
N MET A 113 5.34 2.13 0.17
CA MET A 113 5.29 0.68 0.34
C MET A 113 6.61 0.17 0.96
N PRO A 114 6.56 -0.66 2.02
CA PRO A 114 7.76 -1.15 2.69
C PRO A 114 8.81 -1.71 1.73
N GLY A 115 10.05 -1.26 1.86
CA GLY A 115 11.18 -1.70 1.06
C GLY A 115 11.40 -0.96 -0.25
N LEU A 116 10.39 -0.31 -0.86
CA LEU A 116 10.54 0.32 -2.19
C LEU A 116 11.68 1.34 -2.25
N ARG A 117 11.79 2.20 -1.23
CA ARG A 117 12.82 3.24 -1.18
C ARG A 117 14.22 2.64 -1.12
N GLU A 118 14.42 1.63 -0.28
CA GLU A 118 15.70 0.94 -0.12
C GLU A 118 16.08 0.16 -1.39
N LEU A 119 15.11 -0.51 -2.02
CA LEU A 119 15.31 -1.26 -3.26
C LEU A 119 15.65 -0.35 -4.43
N SER A 120 14.94 0.78 -4.57
CA SER A 120 15.22 1.78 -5.59
C SER A 120 16.61 2.39 -5.40
N ALA A 121 16.99 2.77 -4.17
CA ALA A 121 18.29 3.36 -3.89
C ALA A 121 19.47 2.38 -4.00
N GLY A 122 19.25 1.08 -3.75
CA GLY A 122 20.28 0.05 -3.76
C GLY A 122 20.29 -0.84 -5.00
N HIS A 123 19.57 -0.46 -6.05
CA HIS A 123 19.30 -1.31 -7.21
C HIS A 123 20.57 -1.85 -7.89
N ASP A 124 21.65 -1.07 -7.91
CA ASP A 124 22.94 -1.42 -8.50
C ASP A 124 23.66 -2.58 -7.78
N ARG A 125 23.19 -2.92 -6.58
CA ARG A 125 23.69 -4.02 -5.75
C ARG A 125 22.75 -5.24 -5.73
N ILE A 126 21.70 -5.23 -6.55
CA ILE A 126 20.75 -6.34 -6.71
C ILE A 126 20.87 -6.89 -8.13
N ASP A 127 21.23 -8.17 -8.23
CA ASP A 127 21.12 -8.91 -9.49
C ASP A 127 19.67 -9.32 -9.68
N VAL A 128 19.03 -8.76 -10.72
CA VAL A 128 17.63 -8.99 -11.08
C VAL A 128 17.59 -9.81 -12.37
N ARG A 129 17.04 -11.02 -12.32
CA ARG A 129 17.05 -11.95 -13.46
C ARG A 129 15.66 -12.45 -13.81
N TYR A 130 15.37 -12.43 -15.11
CA TYR A 130 14.15 -12.99 -15.68
C TYR A 130 14.36 -14.47 -16.06
N THR A 131 13.37 -15.31 -15.79
CA THR A 131 13.26 -16.66 -16.36
C THR A 131 11.80 -16.97 -16.72
N GLU A 132 11.56 -17.74 -17.78
CA GLU A 132 10.21 -18.23 -18.08
C GLU A 132 9.80 -19.35 -17.12
N ALA A 133 8.51 -19.40 -16.79
CA ALA A 133 7.86 -20.52 -16.13
C ALA A 133 6.81 -21.14 -17.09
N ALA A 134 6.38 -22.37 -16.80
CA ALA A 134 5.44 -23.10 -17.66
C ALA A 134 4.18 -22.28 -18.00
N SER A 135 3.56 -21.66 -16.98
CA SER A 135 2.35 -20.83 -17.13
C SER A 135 2.61 -19.34 -16.90
N GLY A 136 3.84 -18.85 -17.10
CA GLY A 136 4.15 -17.44 -16.84
C GLY A 136 5.65 -17.14 -16.82
N ALA A 137 6.10 -16.40 -15.81
CA ALA A 137 7.50 -16.03 -15.64
C ALA A 137 7.88 -15.83 -14.17
N ARG A 138 9.19 -15.76 -13.93
CA ARG A 138 9.80 -15.50 -12.63
C ARG A 138 10.86 -14.42 -12.74
N ILE A 139 10.92 -13.58 -11.71
CA ILE A 139 12.02 -12.67 -11.41
C ILE A 139 12.75 -13.18 -10.17
N THR A 140 14.05 -13.40 -10.28
CA THR A 140 14.93 -13.69 -9.13
C THR A 140 15.72 -12.45 -8.78
N TYR A 141 15.71 -12.09 -7.49
CA TYR A 141 16.44 -10.99 -6.91
C TYR A 141 17.54 -11.55 -6.01
N THR A 142 18.80 -11.23 -6.29
CA THR A 142 19.95 -11.74 -5.52
C THR A 142 20.86 -10.59 -5.08
N THR A 143 21.24 -10.57 -3.81
CA THR A 143 22.21 -9.61 -3.27
C THR A 143 22.95 -10.19 -2.06
N ALA A 144 24.14 -9.68 -1.78
CA ALA A 144 24.88 -9.98 -0.55
C ALA A 144 24.64 -8.94 0.55
N ASP A 145 23.94 -7.83 0.25
CA ASP A 145 23.65 -6.79 1.23
C ASP A 145 22.45 -7.18 2.10
N ALA A 146 22.70 -7.41 3.39
CA ALA A 146 21.68 -7.82 4.35
C ALA A 146 20.54 -6.79 4.50
N SER A 147 20.81 -5.50 4.30
CA SER A 147 19.76 -4.47 4.36
C SER A 147 18.82 -4.55 3.15
N LEU A 148 19.35 -4.87 1.97
CA LEU A 148 18.55 -5.05 0.76
C LEU A 148 17.77 -6.37 0.77
N ILE A 149 18.32 -7.43 1.36
CA ILE A 149 17.56 -8.67 1.61
C ILE A 149 16.35 -8.37 2.51
N LYS A 150 16.55 -7.62 3.60
CA LYS A 150 15.46 -7.22 4.48
C LYS A 150 14.42 -6.35 3.76
N ALA A 151 14.86 -5.45 2.89
CA ALA A 151 13.96 -4.61 2.08
C ALA A 151 13.14 -5.46 1.09
N LEU A 152 13.77 -6.41 0.39
CA LEU A 152 13.08 -7.36 -0.51
C LEU A 152 12.00 -8.13 0.26
N HIS A 153 12.33 -8.62 1.45
CA HIS A 153 11.39 -9.40 2.27
C HIS A 153 10.21 -8.56 2.75
N ALA A 154 10.45 -7.32 3.17
CA ALA A 154 9.39 -6.39 3.55
C ALA A 154 8.49 -6.02 2.38
N TRP A 155 9.09 -5.80 1.20
CA TRP A 155 8.35 -5.53 -0.03
C TRP A 155 7.48 -6.72 -0.45
N PHE A 156 8.00 -7.94 -0.36
CA PHE A 156 7.24 -9.16 -0.65
C PHE A 156 6.06 -9.36 0.31
N ASP A 157 6.25 -9.12 1.61
CA ASP A 157 5.15 -9.20 2.58
C ASP A 157 4.06 -8.17 2.29
N ALA A 158 4.47 -6.95 1.95
CA ALA A 158 3.53 -5.89 1.59
C ALA A 158 2.76 -6.24 0.30
N GLN A 159 3.42 -6.82 -0.71
CA GLN A 159 2.79 -7.28 -1.94
C GLN A 159 1.71 -8.33 -1.65
N VAL A 160 2.04 -9.37 -0.87
CA VAL A 160 1.08 -10.43 -0.52
C VAL A 160 -0.11 -9.86 0.25
N SER A 161 0.13 -8.95 1.19
CA SER A 161 -0.95 -8.29 1.94
C SER A 161 -1.86 -7.45 1.03
N ASP A 162 -1.28 -6.67 0.11
CA ASP A 162 -2.01 -5.72 -0.73
C ASP A 162 -2.79 -6.39 -1.87
N HIS A 163 -2.27 -7.47 -2.47
CA HIS A 163 -2.94 -8.21 -3.54
C HIS A 163 -3.94 -9.26 -3.03
N GLY A 164 -3.92 -9.57 -1.73
CA GLY A 164 -4.90 -10.44 -1.08
C GLY A 164 -5.01 -11.80 -1.77
N PRO A 165 -6.19 -12.23 -2.26
CA PRO A 165 -6.37 -13.55 -2.85
C PRO A 165 -5.56 -13.80 -4.13
N HIS A 166 -5.04 -12.76 -4.78
CA HIS A 166 -4.25 -12.88 -6.01
C HIS A 166 -2.75 -13.07 -5.75
N ALA A 167 -2.33 -13.10 -4.48
CA ALA A 167 -0.94 -13.28 -4.09
C ALA A 167 -0.76 -14.21 -2.90
N GLU A 168 0.36 -14.93 -2.89
CA GLU A 168 0.71 -15.86 -1.83
C GLU A 168 2.20 -15.83 -1.49
N HIS A 169 2.51 -16.29 -0.27
CA HIS A 169 3.87 -16.58 0.13
C HIS A 169 4.36 -17.88 -0.49
N GLY A 170 5.64 -17.87 -0.85
CA GLY A 170 6.30 -19.01 -1.46
C GLY A 170 7.18 -19.86 -0.55
#